data_AF-A0A2V2MTT2-F1
#
_entry.id   AF-A0A2V2MTT2-F1
#
_cell.length_a   1.000
_cell.length_b   1.000
_cell.length_c   1.000
_cell.angle_alpha   90.00
_cell.angle_beta   90.00
_cell.angle_gamma   90.00
#
_symmetry.space_group_name_H-M   'P 1'
#
loop_
_entity.id
_entity.type
_entity.pdbx_description
1 polymer ?
#
loop_
_entity_poly.entity_id
_entity_poly.type
_entity_poly.pdbx_seq_one_letter_code
_entity_poly.pdbx_strand_id
1 'polypeptide(L)' 'MCRKISISIKILIITKNLETGFTGKVTWDTTKPDGQPRRCLDTSKAKQWFGFESGTPFETGLRETIKWYIQSLNK' A
#
# COMPACT_ATOMS: atom_id res chain seq x y z
N MET A 1 0.03 16.05 -14.69
CA MET A 1 -0.15 14.60 -14.97
C MET A 1 0.41 13.83 -13.78
N CYS A 2 -0.41 13.04 -13.08
CA CYS A 2 -0.04 12.38 -11.84
C CYS A 2 1.01 11.28 -12.09
N ARG A 3 2.30 11.55 -11.85
CA ARG A 3 3.41 10.68 -12.28
C ARG A 3 4.12 9.90 -11.18
N LYS A 4 3.87 10.14 -9.89
CA LYS A 4 4.88 9.78 -8.88
C LYS A 4 4.72 8.43 -8.18
N ILE A 5 3.53 7.99 -7.74
CA ILE A 5 3.43 6.76 -6.92
C ILE A 5 2.06 6.07 -7.16
N SER A 6 2.06 4.84 -7.67
CA SER A 6 0.86 3.99 -7.75
C SER A 6 1.26 2.52 -7.64
N ILE A 7 0.52 1.75 -6.84
CA ILE A 7 0.76 0.32 -6.61
C ILE A 7 -0.54 -0.43 -6.88
N SER A 8 -0.46 -1.60 -7.51
CA SER A 8 -1.64 -2.44 -7.75
C SER A 8 -1.98 -3.27 -6.52
N ILE A 9 -3.26 -3.65 -6.40
CA ILE A 9 -3.71 -4.56 -5.33
C ILE A 9 -2.94 -5.89 -5.38
N LYS A 10 -2.62 -6.38 -6.58
CA LYS A 10 -1.82 -7.61 -6.78
C LYS A 10 -0.43 -7.50 -6.14
N ILE A 11 0.28 -6.41 -6.40
CA ILE A 11 1.63 -6.19 -5.85
C ILE A 11 1.55 -6.07 -4.33
N LEU A 12 0.58 -5.31 -3.80
CA LEU A 12 0.37 -5.17 -2.36
C LEU A 12 0.19 -6.54 -1.66
N ILE A 13 -0.62 -7.44 -2.23
CA ILE A 13 -0.85 -8.76 -1.65
C ILE A 13 0.43 -9.61 -1.67
N ILE A 14 1.19 -9.57 -2.76
CA ILE A 14 2.46 -10.32 -2.87
C ILE A 14 3.46 -9.82 -1.81
N THR A 15 3.65 -8.51 -1.69
CA THR A 15 4.57 -7.92 -0.69
C THR A 15 4.14 -8.28 0.72
N LYS A 16 2.84 -8.20 1.04
CA LYS A 16 2.31 -8.64 2.33
C LYS A 16 2.61 -10.12 2.59
N ASN A 17 2.36 -11.01 1.62
CA ASN A 17 2.52 -12.45 1.82
C ASN A 17 3.97 -12.82 2.17
N LEU A 18 4.94 -12.14 1.56
CA LEU A 18 6.36 -12.29 1.89
C LEU A 18 6.64 -11.89 3.34
N GLU A 19 6.08 -10.77 3.81
CA GLU A 19 6.29 -10.27 5.17
C GLU A 19 5.57 -11.10 6.25
N THR A 20 4.40 -11.67 5.94
CA THR A 20 3.62 -12.47 6.91
C THR A 20 3.93 -13.96 6.89
N GLY A 21 4.73 -14.45 5.93
CA GLY A 21 4.97 -15.88 5.72
C GLY A 21 3.74 -16.64 5.22
N PHE A 22 2.81 -15.96 4.53
CA PHE A 22 1.58 -16.59 4.04
C PHE A 22 1.88 -17.49 2.83
N THR A 23 1.57 -18.77 2.94
CA THR A 23 1.79 -19.80 1.90
C THR A 23 0.50 -20.32 1.27
N GLY A 24 -0.66 -19.80 1.66
CA GLY A 24 -1.95 -20.21 1.12
C GLY A 24 -2.18 -19.70 -0.32
N LYS A 25 -3.30 -20.14 -0.91
CA LYS A 25 -3.71 -19.71 -2.26
C LYS A 25 -4.43 -18.36 -2.20
N VAL A 26 -3.96 -17.40 -3.00
CA VAL A 26 -4.69 -16.15 -3.27
C VAL A 26 -5.69 -16.40 -4.41
N THR A 27 -6.96 -16.06 -4.20
CA THR A 27 -8.01 -16.16 -5.22
C THR A 27 -8.65 -14.79 -5.43
N TRP A 28 -9.06 -14.51 -6.68
CA TRP A 28 -9.68 -13.25 -7.08
C TRP A 28 -11.15 -13.52 -7.40
N ASP A 29 -12.05 -12.97 -6.61
CA ASP A 29 -13.49 -13.11 -6.81
C ASP A 29 -14.00 -12.02 -7.76
N THR A 30 -14.20 -12.39 -9.03
CA THR A 30 -14.70 -11.47 -10.08
C THR A 30 -16.21 -11.21 -9.99
N THR A 31 -16.92 -11.84 -9.05
CA THR A 31 -18.33 -11.54 -8.80
C THR A 31 -18.52 -10.23 -8.03
N LYS A 32 -17.45 -9.71 -7.41
CA LYS A 32 -17.44 -8.44 -6.69
C LYS A 32 -17.07 -7.30 -7.65
N PRO A 33 -17.70 -6.11 -7.50
CA PRO A 33 -17.38 -4.98 -8.34
C PRO A 33 -15.96 -4.48 -8.06
N ASP A 34 -15.21 -4.25 -9.13
CA ASP A 34 -13.95 -3.50 -9.02
C ASP A 34 -14.23 -2.03 -8.68
N GLY A 35 -13.39 -1.46 -7.82
CA GLY A 35 -13.42 -0.04 -7.50
C GLY A 35 -12.88 0.84 -8.63
N GLN A 36 -12.65 2.12 -8.34
CA GLN A 36 -12.01 3.03 -9.29
C GLN A 36 -10.62 2.49 -9.71
N PRO A 37 -10.35 2.23 -11.01
CA PRO A 37 -9.12 1.55 -11.45
C PRO A 37 -7.82 2.26 -11.06
N ARG A 38 -7.87 3.59 -10.94
CA ARG A 38 -6.74 4.41 -10.51
C ARG A 38 -7.25 5.64 -9.77
N ARG A 39 -6.71 5.86 -8.58
CA ARG A 39 -6.82 7.12 -7.85
C ARG A 39 -5.42 7.60 -7.51
N CYS A 40 -4.99 8.68 -8.14
CA CYS A 40 -3.68 9.28 -7.88
C CYS A 40 -3.88 10.77 -7.59
N LEU A 41 -3.21 11.27 -6.55
CA LEU A 41 -3.28 12.66 -6.12
C LEU A 41 -2.01 13.39 -6.58
N ASP A 42 -2.18 14.61 -7.09
CA ASP A 42 -1.04 15.49 -7.34
C ASP A 42 -0.66 16.23 -6.06
N THR A 43 0.57 16.01 -5.58
CA THR A 43 1.12 16.62 -4.37
C THR A 43 1.96 17.87 -4.67
N SER A 44 1.97 18.36 -5.91
CA SER A 44 2.72 19.56 -6.33
C SER A 44 2.45 20.79 -5.45
N LYS A 45 1.18 21.04 -5.11
CA LYS A 45 0.79 22.13 -4.20
C LYS A 45 1.36 21.93 -2.79
N ALA A 46 1.28 20.73 -2.23
CA ALA A 46 1.83 20.46 -0.90
C ALA A 46 3.35 20.67 -0.88
N LYS A 47 4.06 20.24 -1.92
CA LYS A 47 5.49 20.50 -2.09
C LYS A 47 5.80 22.00 -2.20
N GLN A 48 5.06 22.75 -3.01
CA GLN A 48 5.31 24.17 -3.22
C GLN A 48 5.07 25.01 -1.96
N TRP A 49 3.99 24.73 -1.23
CA TRP A 49 3.56 25.57 -0.12
C TRP A 49 4.15 25.16 1.23
N PHE A 50 4.46 23.88 1.39
CA PHE A 50 4.91 23.32 2.67
C PHE A 50 6.26 22.58 2.57
N GLY A 51 6.89 22.54 1.40
CA GLY A 51 8.10 21.73 1.18
C GLY A 51 7.84 20.23 1.33
N PHE A 52 6.57 19.79 1.35
CA PHE A 52 6.22 18.42 1.68
C PHE A 52 6.67 17.43 0.61
N GLU A 53 7.40 16.40 1.05
CA GLU A 53 7.72 15.21 0.29
C GLU A 53 7.58 13.96 1.18
N SER A 54 7.06 12.87 0.61
CA SER A 54 6.96 11.60 1.33
C SER A 54 8.36 10.98 1.50
N GLY A 55 8.85 10.89 2.74
CA GLY A 55 10.15 10.31 3.06
C GLY A 55 10.13 8.80 3.31
N THR A 56 8.98 8.21 3.64
CA THR A 56 8.86 6.79 3.96
C THR A 56 8.66 5.96 2.69
N PRO A 57 9.58 5.03 2.34
CA PRO A 57 9.36 4.07 1.28
C PRO A 57 8.15 3.18 1.58
N PHE A 58 7.39 2.81 0.54
CA PHE A 58 6.18 2.02 0.72
C PHE A 58 6.44 0.69 1.45
N GLU A 59 7.48 -0.04 1.07
CA GLU A 59 7.82 -1.34 1.67
C GLU A 59 8.15 -1.21 3.16
N THR A 60 8.91 -0.16 3.53
CA THR A 60 9.23 0.14 4.93
C THR A 60 7.95 0.39 5.73
N GLY A 61 7.07 1.28 5.24
CA GLY A 61 5.82 1.58 5.92
C GLY A 61 4.89 0.37 6.04
N LEU A 62 4.82 -0.47 5.00
CA LEU A 62 4.02 -1.71 5.01
C LEU A 62 4.54 -2.69 6.08
N ARG A 63 5.85 -2.92 6.13
CA ARG A 63 6.48 -3.81 7.12
C ARG A 63 6.24 -3.33 8.55
N GLU A 64 6.46 -2.04 8.81
CA GLU A 64 6.22 -1.44 10.12
C GLU A 64 4.76 -1.57 10.54
N THR A 65 3.82 -1.36 9.61
CA THR A 65 2.38 -1.51 9.85
C THR A 65 2.01 -2.96 10.20
N ILE A 66 2.52 -3.94 9.44
CA ILE A 66 2.28 -5.37 9.71
C ILE A 66 2.83 -5.74 11.09
N LYS A 67 4.07 -5.33 11.40
CA LYS A 67 4.71 -5.59 12.70
C LYS A 67 3.89 -5.02 13.86
N TRP A 68 3.48 -3.75 13.75
CA TRP A 68 2.63 -3.10 14.74
C TRP A 68 1.31 -3.86 14.94
N TYR A 69 0.66 -4.26 13.85
CA TYR A 69 -0.61 -4.98 13.93
C TYR A 69 -0.48 -6.32 14.66
N ILE A 70 0.53 -7.12 14.32
CA ILE A 70 0.82 -8.40 15.01
C ILE A 70 1.08 -8.18 16.50
N GLN A 71 1.87 -7.16 16.86
CA GLN A 71 2.12 -6.82 18.26
C GLN A 71 0.84 -6.40 19.00
N SER A 72 -0.08 -5.72 18.32
CA SER A 72 -1.35 -5.28 18.91
C SER A 72 -2.31 -6.42 19.22
N LEU A 73 -2.18 -7.57 18.52
CA LEU A 73 -3.00 -8.77 18.73
C LEU A 73 -2.56 -9.60 19.93
N ASN A 74 -1.29 -9.50 20.34
CA ASN A 74 -0.71 -10.25 21.46
C ASN A 74 -0.86 -9.50 22.80
N LYS A 75 -1.92 -8.70 22.94
CA LYS A 75 -2.27 -7.97 24.16
C LYS A 75 -3.29 -8.74 24.98
#